data_AF-A0A4Y2D452-F1
#
_entry.id   AF-A0A4Y2D452-F1
#
_cell.length_a   1.000
_cell.length_b   1.000
_cell.length_c   1.000
_cell.angle_alpha   90.00
_cell.angle_beta   90.00
_cell.angle_gamma   90.00
#
_symmetry.space_group_name_H-M   'P 1'
#
loop_
_entity.id
_entity.type
_entity.pdbx_description
1 polymer ?
#
loop_
_entity_poly.entity_id
_entity_poly.type
_entity_poly.pdbx_seq_one_letter_code
_entity_poly.pdbx_strand_id
1 'polypeptide(L)'
;MSQMLEGIPGTICHMDDILIWGSTQEEHDQRLTEVCNRLKNSGMTLNAKKCIFSQTSINFLGHIIDGQGIHPDPDKIAAIENYQQPTNKKELKQLLGMANYLARFVPNYSDILFTLTSMLSNKVTFVWEAPQEAAFQKMKKILSSDPVLMIFDPEKETTVATYASSYGLGAAICQKQADGRRSVIAYTSRTSTPTESRYAQIEKEALAVAWGCVKFRDYLTGMHFKIETDHKPLIPIFSKKNLDDLSPRLQRIKLRMMKFSYTIVHIPGKELFSADAL
;
A
#
# COMPACT_ATOMS: atom_id res chain seq x y z
N MET A 1 -26.60 4.05 5.88
CA MET A 1 -26.16 2.84 6.62
C MET A 1 -25.02 3.12 7.60
N SER A 2 -23.97 3.87 7.24
CA SER A 2 -22.86 4.16 8.19
C SER A 2 -23.31 4.79 9.53
N GLN A 3 -24.19 5.80 9.50
CA GLN A 3 -24.76 6.43 10.70
C GLN A 3 -25.59 5.46 11.56
N MET A 4 -26.14 4.39 10.97
CA MET A 4 -26.96 3.43 11.69
C MET A 4 -26.11 2.51 12.58
N LEU A 5 -24.90 2.19 12.15
CA LEU A 5 -23.96 1.36 12.92
C LEU A 5 -23.08 2.18 13.87
N GLU A 6 -23.24 3.50 13.87
CA GLU A 6 -22.47 4.41 14.71
C GLU A 6 -22.66 4.06 16.20
N GLY A 7 -21.55 4.02 16.94
CA GLY A 7 -21.53 3.64 18.35
C GLY A 7 -21.54 2.14 18.64
N ILE A 8 -21.47 1.26 17.62
CA ILE A 8 -21.19 -0.17 17.81
C ILE A 8 -19.71 -0.42 17.48
N PRO A 9 -18.84 -0.61 18.48
CA PRO A 9 -17.45 -0.98 18.23
C PRO A 9 -17.36 -2.28 17.42
N GLY A 10 -16.32 -2.43 16.60
CA GLY A 10 -16.13 -3.64 15.82
C GLY A 10 -17.11 -3.82 14.66
N THR A 11 -17.64 -2.73 14.13
CA THR A 11 -18.50 -2.75 12.95
C THR A 11 -18.04 -1.73 11.93
N ILE A 12 -18.07 -2.10 10.65
CA ILE A 12 -17.82 -1.21 9.52
C ILE A 12 -18.92 -1.46 8.49
N CYS A 13 -19.50 -0.38 7.97
CA CYS A 13 -20.35 -0.43 6.79
C CYS A 13 -19.63 0.26 5.64
N HIS A 14 -19.43 -0.48 4.56
CA HIS A 14 -18.89 0.04 3.31
C HIS A 14 -19.90 -0.15 2.19
N MET A 15 -20.56 0.94 1.79
CA MET A 15 -21.70 0.90 0.85
C MET A 15 -22.77 -0.09 1.34
N ASP A 16 -22.88 -1.25 0.69
CA ASP A 16 -23.88 -2.28 0.98
C ASP A 16 -23.35 -3.43 1.84
N ASP A 17 -22.04 -3.50 2.06
CA ASP A 17 -21.41 -4.57 2.83
C ASP A 17 -21.18 -4.14 4.28
N ILE A 18 -21.51 -5.03 5.22
CA ILE A 18 -21.33 -4.82 6.66
C ILE A 18 -20.34 -5.87 7.17
N LEU A 19 -19.24 -5.40 7.75
CA LEU A 19 -18.28 -6.24 8.46
C LEU A 19 -18.48 -6.09 9.96
N ILE A 20 -18.55 -7.21 10.66
CA ILE A 20 -18.70 -7.30 12.11
C ILE A 20 -17.60 -8.23 12.62
N TRP A 21 -16.88 -7.81 13.66
CA TRP A 21 -15.82 -8.62 14.26
C TRP A 21 -15.82 -8.49 15.79
N GLY A 22 -15.18 -9.43 16.47
CA GLY A 22 -15.00 -9.45 17.92
C GLY A 22 -13.72 -10.21 18.28
N SER A 23 -13.15 -9.91 19.44
CA SER A 23 -11.97 -10.62 19.95
C SER A 23 -12.33 -12.00 20.53
N THR A 24 -13.61 -12.17 20.88
CA THR A 24 -14.22 -13.41 21.37
C THR A 24 -15.52 -13.68 20.61
N GLN A 25 -15.99 -14.92 20.64
CA GLN A 25 -17.26 -15.30 20.01
C GLN A 25 -18.43 -14.56 20.69
N GLU A 26 -18.39 -14.43 22.01
CA GLU A 26 -19.42 -13.75 22.79
C GLU A 26 -19.50 -12.26 22.42
N GLU A 27 -18.36 -11.58 22.31
CA GLU A 27 -18.30 -10.18 21.88
C GLU A 27 -18.82 -10.00 20.44
N HIS A 28 -18.42 -10.90 19.54
CA HIS A 28 -18.91 -10.91 18.16
C HIS A 28 -20.44 -11.07 18.10
N ASP A 29 -21.00 -12.04 18.83
CA ASP A 29 -22.43 -12.35 18.78
C ASP A 29 -23.29 -11.26 19.41
N GLN A 30 -22.78 -10.59 20.45
CA GLN A 30 -23.42 -9.40 21.01
C GLN A 30 -23.49 -8.27 19.97
N ARG A 31 -22.38 -7.99 19.27
CA ARG A 31 -22.33 -6.98 18.21
C ARG A 31 -23.26 -7.34 17.05
N LEU A 32 -23.24 -8.60 16.59
CA LEU A 32 -24.13 -9.09 15.52
C LEU A 32 -25.60 -8.90 15.90
N THR A 33 -25.98 -9.25 17.13
CA THR A 33 -27.35 -9.11 17.62
C THR A 33 -27.81 -7.65 17.58
N GLU A 34 -26.96 -6.73 18.06
CA GLU A 34 -27.24 -5.30 18.04
C GLU A 34 -27.38 -4.77 16.60
N VAL A 35 -26.48 -5.15 15.69
CA VAL A 35 -26.55 -4.77 14.27
C VAL A 35 -27.87 -5.24 13.63
N CYS A 36 -28.24 -6.51 13.85
CA CYS A 36 -29.49 -7.07 13.34
C CYS A 36 -30.73 -6.33 13.88
N ASN A 37 -30.72 -5.95 15.15
CA ASN A 37 -31.81 -5.16 15.75
C ASN A 37 -31.94 -3.79 15.09
N ARG A 38 -30.82 -3.09 14.85
CA ARG A 38 -30.85 -1.78 14.18
C ARG A 38 -31.31 -1.88 12.72
N LEU A 39 -30.83 -2.89 11.98
CA LEU A 39 -31.29 -3.16 10.62
C LEU A 39 -32.79 -3.39 10.58
N LYS A 40 -33.31 -4.24 11.47
CA LYS A 40 -34.75 -4.52 11.60
C LYS A 40 -35.55 -3.26 11.91
N ASN A 41 -35.10 -2.43 12.86
CA ASN A 41 -35.79 -1.20 13.26
C ASN A 41 -35.78 -0.14 12.14
N SER A 42 -34.78 -0.16 11.27
CA SER A 42 -34.68 0.73 10.11
C SER A 42 -35.44 0.23 8.87
N GLY A 43 -36.03 -0.98 8.92
CA GLY A 43 -36.71 -1.59 7.79
C GLY A 43 -35.79 -2.15 6.70
N MET A 44 -34.49 -2.30 6.99
CA MET A 44 -33.53 -2.89 6.05
C MET A 44 -33.57 -4.42 6.11
N THR A 45 -33.39 -5.05 4.95
CA THR A 45 -33.34 -6.50 4.81
C THR A 45 -31.97 -6.95 4.31
N LEU A 46 -31.50 -8.08 4.82
CA LEU A 46 -30.25 -8.71 4.40
C LEU A 46 -30.54 -9.83 3.39
N ASN A 47 -29.68 -9.97 2.39
CA ASN A 47 -29.72 -11.14 1.52
C ASN A 47 -29.09 -12.34 2.24
N ALA A 48 -29.91 -13.20 2.82
CA ALA A 48 -29.46 -14.35 3.61
C ALA A 48 -28.45 -15.26 2.87
N LYS A 49 -28.56 -15.40 1.54
CA LYS A 49 -27.63 -16.22 0.75
C LYS A 49 -26.22 -15.63 0.63
N LYS A 50 -26.08 -14.32 0.81
CA LYS A 50 -24.81 -13.60 0.78
C LYS A 50 -24.23 -13.36 2.17
N CYS A 51 -25.00 -13.62 3.22
CA CYS A 51 -24.55 -13.43 4.59
C CYS A 51 -23.61 -14.57 4.99
N ILE A 52 -22.46 -14.21 5.52
CA ILE A 52 -21.44 -15.14 6.01
C ILE A 52 -21.25 -14.82 7.49
N PHE A 53 -21.46 -15.81 8.37
CA PHE A 53 -21.43 -15.63 9.82
C PHE A 53 -20.35 -16.49 10.47
N SER A 54 -19.82 -16.00 11.60
CA SER A 54 -18.93 -16.72 12.52
C SER A 54 -17.76 -17.42 11.81
N GLN A 55 -17.04 -16.68 10.96
CA GLN A 55 -15.84 -17.16 10.29
C GLN A 55 -14.58 -16.58 10.95
N THR A 56 -13.50 -17.35 10.94
CA THR A 56 -12.17 -16.88 11.36
C THR A 56 -11.42 -16.14 10.25
N SER A 57 -11.88 -16.27 9.00
CA SER A 57 -11.35 -15.62 7.81
C SER A 57 -12.49 -15.27 6.86
N ILE A 58 -12.49 -14.07 6.26
CA ILE A 58 -13.56 -13.59 5.39
C ILE A 58 -13.02 -12.81 4.19
N ASN A 59 -13.67 -12.96 3.02
CA ASN A 59 -13.44 -12.08 1.88
C ASN A 59 -14.25 -10.79 2.07
N PHE A 60 -13.55 -9.66 2.18
CA PHE A 60 -14.15 -8.33 2.30
C PHE A 60 -13.44 -7.35 1.37
N LEU A 61 -14.19 -6.71 0.47
CA LEU A 61 -13.68 -5.75 -0.53
C LEU A 61 -12.53 -6.30 -1.40
N GLY A 62 -12.54 -7.61 -1.68
CA GLY A 62 -11.54 -8.30 -2.51
C GLY A 62 -10.23 -8.63 -1.77
N HIS A 63 -10.25 -8.60 -0.45
CA HIS A 63 -9.15 -9.04 0.40
C HIS A 63 -9.63 -10.14 1.34
N ILE A 64 -8.77 -11.09 1.64
CA ILE A 64 -9.02 -12.05 2.71
C ILE A 64 -8.52 -11.42 4.01
N ILE A 65 -9.39 -11.34 5.01
CA ILE A 65 -9.08 -10.75 6.32
C ILE A 65 -9.25 -11.83 7.39
N ASP A 66 -8.24 -11.99 8.23
CA ASP A 66 -8.25 -12.90 9.37
C ASP A 66 -7.51 -12.31 10.58
N GLY A 67 -7.31 -13.13 11.63
CA GLY A 67 -6.59 -12.72 12.83
C GLY A 67 -5.09 -12.43 12.64
N GLN A 68 -4.49 -12.83 11.53
CA GLN A 68 -3.09 -12.54 11.18
C GLN A 68 -2.95 -11.26 10.36
N GLY A 69 -3.97 -10.89 9.58
CA GLY A 69 -4.00 -9.63 8.86
C GLY A 69 -4.82 -9.67 7.59
N ILE A 70 -4.32 -8.96 6.58
CA ILE A 70 -4.91 -8.80 5.27
C ILE A 70 -4.04 -9.58 4.29
N HIS A 71 -4.68 -10.46 3.54
CA HIS A 71 -4.07 -11.34 2.56
C HIS A 71 -4.59 -11.02 1.16
N PRO A 72 -3.79 -11.28 0.12
CA PRO A 72 -4.27 -11.22 -1.26
C PRO A 72 -5.40 -12.23 -1.50
N ASP A 73 -6.37 -11.88 -2.32
CA ASP A 73 -7.43 -12.79 -2.73
C ASP A 73 -6.87 -13.89 -3.66
N PRO A 74 -6.99 -15.18 -3.30
CA PRO A 74 -6.46 -16.29 -4.09
C PRO A 74 -6.95 -16.30 -5.53
N ASP A 75 -8.19 -15.84 -5.80
CA ASP A 75 -8.73 -15.78 -7.16
C ASP A 75 -8.00 -14.72 -8.00
N LYS A 76 -7.56 -13.62 -7.36
CA LYS A 76 -6.77 -12.57 -8.02
C LYS A 76 -5.35 -13.04 -8.31
N ILE A 77 -4.76 -13.81 -7.39
CA ILE A 77 -3.44 -14.43 -7.60
C ILE A 77 -3.52 -15.43 -8.75
N ALA A 78 -4.47 -16.38 -8.68
CA ALA A 78 -4.67 -17.40 -9.70
C ALA A 78 -4.92 -16.79 -11.09
N ALA A 79 -5.65 -15.68 -11.16
CA ALA A 79 -5.88 -14.98 -12.42
C ALA A 79 -4.59 -14.42 -13.05
N ILE A 80 -3.59 -14.03 -12.24
CA ILE A 80 -2.29 -13.54 -12.72
C ILE A 80 -1.34 -14.70 -13.04
N GLU A 81 -1.33 -15.74 -12.22
CA GLU A 81 -0.54 -16.95 -12.47
C GLU A 81 -0.89 -17.61 -13.79
N ASN A 82 -2.19 -17.77 -14.04
CA ASN A 82 -2.71 -18.39 -15.27
C ASN A 82 -2.75 -17.44 -16.47
N TYR A 83 -2.44 -16.15 -16.28
CA TYR A 83 -2.46 -15.16 -17.34
C TYR A 83 -1.42 -15.52 -18.41
N GLN A 84 -1.84 -15.56 -19.68
CA GLN A 84 -0.93 -15.88 -20.78
C GLN A 84 -0.05 -14.68 -21.13
N GLN A 85 1.09 -14.94 -21.77
CA GLN A 85 2.00 -13.89 -22.22
C GLN A 85 1.23 -12.85 -23.07
N PRO A 86 1.25 -11.55 -22.72
CA PRO A 86 0.66 -10.50 -23.54
C PRO A 86 1.30 -10.46 -24.93
N THR A 87 0.46 -10.43 -25.96
CA THR A 87 0.89 -10.32 -27.37
C THR A 87 0.84 -8.89 -27.90
N ASN A 88 0.19 -7.99 -27.17
CA ASN A 88 0.02 -6.59 -27.56
C ASN A 88 -0.08 -5.64 -26.35
N LYS A 89 0.00 -4.33 -26.62
CA LYS A 89 -0.07 -3.29 -25.59
C LYS A 89 -1.39 -3.26 -24.81
N LYS A 90 -2.51 -3.71 -25.40
CA LYS A 90 -3.81 -3.71 -24.74
C LYS A 90 -3.86 -4.81 -23.67
N GLU A 91 -3.45 -6.02 -24.02
CA GLU A 91 -3.31 -7.14 -23.09
C GLU A 91 -2.32 -6.81 -21.97
N LEU A 92 -1.20 -6.19 -22.31
CA LEU A 92 -0.22 -5.78 -21.31
C LEU A 92 -0.80 -4.75 -20.33
N LYS A 93 -1.59 -3.76 -20.80
CA LYS A 93 -2.29 -2.82 -19.91
C LYS A 93 -3.27 -3.53 -18.99
N GLN A 94 -3.98 -4.54 -19.49
CA GLN A 94 -4.92 -5.31 -18.69
C GLN A 94 -4.20 -6.10 -17.59
N LEU A 95 -3.14 -6.83 -17.95
CA LEU A 95 -2.28 -7.54 -17.00
C LEU A 95 -1.75 -6.60 -15.91
N LEU A 96 -1.20 -5.45 -16.31
CA LEU A 96 -0.65 -4.47 -15.37
C LEU A 96 -1.73 -3.85 -14.47
N GLY A 97 -2.94 -3.66 -14.99
CA GLY A 97 -4.10 -3.24 -14.20
C GLY A 97 -4.48 -4.26 -13.13
N MET A 98 -4.51 -5.55 -13.49
CA MET A 98 -4.77 -6.65 -12.54
C MET A 98 -3.66 -6.73 -11.48
N ALA A 99 -2.41 -6.73 -11.90
CA ALA A 99 -1.27 -6.84 -11.00
C ALA A 99 -1.13 -5.61 -10.08
N ASN A 100 -1.57 -4.42 -10.51
CA ASN A 100 -1.58 -3.23 -9.67
C ASN A 100 -2.53 -3.34 -8.47
N TYR A 101 -3.56 -4.20 -8.52
CA TYR A 101 -4.41 -4.50 -7.36
C TYR A 101 -3.60 -5.10 -6.20
N LEU A 102 -2.63 -5.97 -6.54
CA LEU A 102 -1.75 -6.65 -5.60
C LEU A 102 -0.49 -5.84 -5.25
N ALA A 103 -0.27 -4.67 -5.89
CA ALA A 103 0.93 -3.87 -5.68
C ALA A 103 1.15 -3.46 -4.20
N ARG A 104 0.07 -3.34 -3.41
CA ARG A 104 0.16 -3.02 -1.98
C ARG A 104 0.87 -4.08 -1.15
N PHE A 105 0.97 -5.30 -1.68
CA PHE A 105 1.59 -6.46 -1.05
C PHE A 105 3.04 -6.68 -1.48
N VAL A 106 3.50 -5.96 -2.52
CA VAL A 106 4.78 -6.23 -3.17
C VAL A 106 5.80 -5.12 -2.87
N PRO A 107 6.93 -5.44 -2.21
CA PRO A 107 8.05 -4.52 -2.13
C PRO A 107 8.66 -4.34 -3.53
N ASN A 108 9.07 -3.11 -3.84
CA ASN A 108 9.89 -2.80 -5.01
C ASN A 108 9.27 -3.18 -6.36
N TYR A 109 7.93 -3.12 -6.41
CA TYR A 109 7.16 -3.43 -7.59
C TYR A 109 7.51 -2.56 -8.81
N SER A 110 7.98 -1.31 -8.62
CA SER A 110 8.37 -0.40 -9.70
C SER A 110 9.50 -0.91 -10.59
N ASP A 111 10.47 -1.64 -10.03
CA ASP A 111 11.64 -2.09 -10.79
C ASP A 111 11.26 -3.25 -11.73
N ILE A 112 10.35 -4.12 -11.26
CA ILE A 112 9.75 -5.18 -12.08
C ILE A 112 8.87 -4.56 -13.18
N LEU A 113 8.06 -3.56 -12.77
CA LEU A 113 7.17 -2.86 -13.68
C LEU A 113 7.89 -2.07 -14.75
N PHE A 114 9.11 -1.58 -14.51
CA PHE A 114 9.81 -0.70 -15.46
C PHE A 114 9.95 -1.34 -16.84
N THR A 115 10.47 -2.58 -16.90
CA THR A 115 10.64 -3.31 -18.16
C THR A 115 9.32 -3.48 -18.90
N LEU A 116 8.25 -3.86 -18.17
CA LEU A 116 6.93 -4.08 -18.75
C LEU A 116 6.26 -2.77 -19.19
N THR A 117 6.21 -1.76 -18.32
CA THR A 117 5.58 -0.46 -18.59
C THR A 117 6.27 0.32 -19.70
N SER A 118 7.59 0.15 -19.90
CA SER A 118 8.32 0.78 -20.99
C SER A 118 7.73 0.46 -22.38
N MET A 119 7.21 -0.77 -22.55
CA MET A 119 6.57 -1.22 -23.80
C MET A 119 5.22 -0.52 -24.08
N LEU A 120 4.61 0.11 -23.07
CA LEU A 120 3.35 0.84 -23.24
C LEU A 120 3.53 2.20 -23.92
N SER A 121 4.78 2.68 -24.05
CA SER A 121 5.07 3.94 -24.74
C SER A 121 4.63 3.87 -26.20
N ASN A 122 3.96 4.92 -26.69
CA ASN A 122 3.60 5.02 -28.12
C ASN A 122 4.83 5.15 -29.03
N LYS A 123 6.00 5.51 -28.46
CA LYS A 123 7.26 5.66 -29.19
C LYS A 123 8.06 4.36 -29.35
N VAL A 124 7.61 3.28 -28.71
CA VAL A 124 8.33 2.00 -28.66
C VAL A 124 7.48 0.93 -29.32
N THR A 125 8.07 0.12 -30.20
CA THR A 125 7.42 -1.05 -30.79
C THR A 125 7.21 -2.10 -29.69
N PHE A 126 6.07 -2.78 -29.70
CA PHE A 126 5.84 -3.87 -28.76
C PHE A 126 6.75 -5.04 -29.14
N VAL A 127 7.70 -5.37 -28.27
CA VAL A 127 8.68 -6.44 -28.46
C VAL A 127 8.71 -7.26 -27.18
N TRP A 128 8.54 -8.57 -27.32
CA TRP A 128 8.59 -9.50 -26.20
C TRP A 128 9.79 -10.42 -26.36
N GLU A 129 10.86 -10.13 -25.63
CA GLU A 129 12.11 -10.88 -25.64
C GLU A 129 12.46 -11.36 -24.22
N ALA A 130 13.63 -11.97 -24.07
CA ALA A 130 14.09 -12.52 -22.79
C ALA A 130 13.99 -11.55 -21.59
N PRO A 131 14.30 -10.24 -21.71
CA PRO A 131 14.16 -9.32 -20.59
C PRO A 131 12.70 -9.13 -20.13
N GLN A 132 11.76 -9.05 -21.07
CA GLN A 132 10.33 -8.89 -20.79
C GLN A 132 9.75 -10.16 -20.18
N GLU A 133 10.13 -11.32 -20.73
CA GLU A 133 9.72 -12.62 -20.19
C GLU A 133 10.25 -12.82 -18.76
N ALA A 134 11.52 -12.50 -18.51
CA ALA A 134 12.10 -12.56 -17.17
C ALA A 134 11.36 -11.63 -16.18
N ALA A 135 11.00 -10.42 -16.61
CA ALA A 135 10.22 -9.49 -15.78
C ALA A 135 8.81 -10.02 -15.50
N PHE A 136 8.15 -10.62 -16.50
CA PHE A 136 6.82 -11.22 -16.37
C PHE A 136 6.81 -12.40 -15.40
N GLN A 137 7.76 -13.34 -15.53
CA GLN A 137 7.88 -14.49 -14.64
C GLN A 137 8.25 -14.07 -13.21
N LYS A 138 9.17 -13.10 -13.06
CA LYS A 138 9.51 -12.53 -11.75
C LYS A 138 8.28 -11.89 -11.09
N MET A 139 7.49 -11.15 -11.86
CA MET A 139 6.24 -10.54 -11.39
C MET A 139 5.26 -11.60 -10.88
N LYS A 140 5.00 -12.66 -11.68
CA LYS A 140 4.13 -13.77 -11.26
C LYS A 140 4.61 -14.37 -9.95
N LYS A 141 5.88 -14.78 -9.89
CA LYS A 141 6.46 -15.41 -8.69
C LYS A 141 6.31 -14.57 -7.43
N ILE A 142 6.50 -13.26 -7.54
CA ILE A 142 6.39 -12.35 -6.38
C ILE A 142 4.93 -12.14 -5.99
N LEU A 143 4.02 -12.04 -6.96
CA LEU A 143 2.58 -11.91 -6.68
C LEU A 143 1.96 -13.20 -6.14
N SER A 144 2.56 -14.34 -6.45
CA SER A 144 2.26 -15.66 -5.90
C SER A 144 2.90 -15.93 -4.54
N SER A 145 3.81 -15.07 -4.07
CA SER A 145 4.18 -15.13 -2.66
C SER A 145 2.93 -14.81 -1.84
N ASP A 146 2.85 -15.33 -0.61
CA ASP A 146 1.71 -15.09 0.30
C ASP A 146 2.09 -14.02 1.35
N PRO A 147 2.25 -12.73 0.96
CA PRO A 147 2.60 -11.68 1.89
C PRO A 147 1.38 -11.29 2.71
N VAL A 148 1.56 -11.34 4.04
CA VAL A 148 0.55 -10.86 4.98
C VAL A 148 0.81 -9.40 5.31
N LEU A 149 -0.18 -8.53 5.07
CA LEU A 149 -0.16 -7.15 5.54
C LEU A 149 -0.88 -7.06 6.88
N MET A 150 -0.30 -6.32 7.82
CA MET A 150 -0.94 -6.11 9.11
C MET A 150 -2.03 -5.03 9.02
N ILE A 151 -3.11 -5.22 9.78
CA ILE A 151 -4.16 -4.21 9.94
C ILE A 151 -3.57 -2.99 10.66
N PHE A 152 -3.85 -1.81 10.11
CA PHE A 152 -3.39 -0.54 10.68
C PHE A 152 -4.05 -0.25 12.03
N ASP A 153 -3.26 0.19 12.98
CA ASP A 153 -3.70 0.58 14.31
C ASP A 153 -3.25 2.03 14.59
N PRO A 154 -4.17 3.02 14.67
CA PRO A 154 -3.82 4.42 14.87
C PRO A 154 -2.99 4.71 16.13
N GLU A 155 -3.03 3.84 17.14
CA GLU A 155 -2.32 4.04 18.41
C GLU A 155 -0.86 3.55 18.36
N LYS A 156 -0.49 2.76 17.34
CA LYS A 156 0.87 2.21 17.21
C LYS A 156 1.83 3.18 16.54
N GLU A 157 3.09 3.09 16.96
CA GLU A 157 4.18 3.86 16.36
C GLU A 157 4.29 3.56 14.87
N THR A 158 3.97 4.57 14.06
CA THR A 158 3.91 4.47 12.61
C THR A 158 5.17 5.03 11.99
N THR A 159 5.72 4.28 11.05
CA THR A 159 6.89 4.73 10.29
C THR A 159 6.69 4.55 8.79
N VAL A 160 7.16 5.53 8.02
CA VAL A 160 7.24 5.47 6.57
C VAL A 160 8.70 5.30 6.18
N ALA A 161 9.04 4.18 5.55
CA ALA A 161 10.32 3.97 4.91
C ALA A 161 10.20 4.30 3.42
N THR A 162 11.15 5.05 2.86
CA THR A 162 11.12 5.41 1.44
C THR A 162 12.48 5.22 0.80
N TYR A 163 12.49 4.92 -0.50
CA TYR A 163 13.70 4.86 -1.31
C TYR A 163 13.45 5.39 -2.72
N ALA A 164 14.52 5.82 -3.39
CA ALA A 164 14.52 6.15 -4.80
C ALA A 164 15.59 5.35 -5.56
N SER A 165 15.18 4.61 -6.58
CA SER A 165 16.08 3.93 -7.51
C SER A 165 16.32 4.77 -8.77
N SER A 166 17.16 4.27 -9.67
CA SER A 166 17.32 4.85 -11.01
C SER A 166 16.03 4.76 -11.84
N TYR A 167 15.14 3.83 -11.53
CA TYR A 167 13.95 3.51 -12.31
C TYR A 167 12.65 4.03 -11.69
N GLY A 168 12.58 4.13 -10.36
CA GLY A 168 11.34 4.41 -9.67
C GLY A 168 11.52 4.91 -8.25
N LEU A 169 10.38 5.14 -7.61
CA LEU A 169 10.26 5.53 -6.22
C LEU A 169 9.41 4.49 -5.50
N GLY A 170 9.75 4.19 -4.26
CA GLY A 170 8.96 3.31 -3.42
C GLY A 170 8.85 3.81 -1.99
N ALA A 171 7.81 3.34 -1.32
CA ALA A 171 7.56 3.58 0.08
C ALA A 171 6.84 2.39 0.72
N ALA A 172 7.12 2.17 1.99
CA ALA A 172 6.41 1.23 2.85
C ALA A 172 5.94 1.96 4.10
N ILE A 173 4.70 1.71 4.52
CA ILE A 173 4.21 2.10 5.83
C ILE A 173 4.24 0.88 6.74
N CYS A 174 4.86 1.06 7.91
CA CYS A 174 5.09 0.00 8.87
C CYS A 174 4.68 0.45 10.27
N GLN A 175 4.32 -0.51 11.12
CA GLN A 175 4.03 -0.26 12.52
C GLN A 175 4.79 -1.22 13.43
N LYS A 176 5.26 -0.69 14.55
CA LYS A 176 5.86 -1.48 15.62
C LYS A 176 4.77 -2.24 16.37
N GLN A 177 4.94 -3.55 16.49
CA GLN A 177 4.04 -4.44 17.22
C GLN A 177 4.43 -4.55 18.69
N ALA A 178 3.55 -5.12 19.50
CA ALA A 178 3.74 -5.28 20.95
C ALA A 178 4.99 -6.11 21.30
N ASP A 179 5.35 -7.07 20.45
CA ASP A 179 6.55 -7.91 20.56
C ASP A 179 7.84 -7.21 20.06
N GLY A 180 7.74 -5.94 19.66
CA GLY A 180 8.84 -5.16 19.12
C GLY A 180 9.15 -5.42 17.65
N ARG A 181 8.51 -6.40 17.00
CA ARG A 181 8.64 -6.62 15.56
C ARG A 181 8.01 -5.47 14.80
N ARG A 182 8.46 -5.31 13.56
CA ARG A 182 7.94 -4.31 12.64
C ARG A 182 7.13 -5.00 11.56
N SER A 183 5.85 -4.67 11.48
CA SER A 183 4.94 -5.23 10.47
C SER A 183 4.61 -4.21 9.41
N VAL A 184 4.40 -4.68 8.18
CA VAL A 184 4.03 -3.85 7.04
C VAL A 184 2.53 -3.69 6.99
N ILE A 185 2.08 -2.45 6.80
CA ILE A 185 0.67 -2.12 6.59
C ILE A 185 0.36 -2.05 5.10
N ALA A 186 1.26 -1.47 4.32
CA ALA A 186 1.18 -1.41 2.87
C ALA A 186 2.50 -1.00 2.22
N TYR A 187 2.72 -1.49 1.01
CA TYR A 187 3.72 -0.98 0.07
C TYR A 187 3.08 -0.06 -0.96
N THR A 188 3.89 0.82 -1.53
CA THR A 188 3.54 1.55 -2.75
C THR A 188 4.81 1.83 -3.54
N SER A 189 4.73 1.70 -4.86
CA SER A 189 5.83 2.09 -5.74
C SER A 189 5.31 2.58 -7.08
N ARG A 190 6.14 3.32 -7.80
CA ARG A 190 5.87 3.73 -9.18
C ARG A 190 7.16 3.95 -9.95
N THR A 191 7.09 3.81 -11.27
CA THR A 191 8.18 4.23 -12.14
C THR A 191 8.30 5.76 -12.16
N SER A 192 9.53 6.24 -12.29
CA SER A 192 9.80 7.65 -12.47
C SER A 192 9.36 8.09 -13.87
N THR A 193 8.78 9.29 -13.96
CA THR A 193 8.57 9.92 -15.26
C THR A 193 9.92 10.25 -15.92
N PRO A 194 9.97 10.44 -17.25
CA PRO A 194 11.20 10.87 -17.92
C PRO A 194 11.81 12.14 -17.31
N THR A 195 11.00 13.03 -16.76
CA THR A 195 11.46 14.25 -16.11
C THR A 195 12.09 13.97 -14.74
N GLU A 196 11.44 13.14 -13.92
CA GLU A 196 11.94 12.77 -12.60
C GLU A 196 13.20 11.91 -12.66
N SER A 197 13.36 11.09 -13.71
CA SER A 197 14.56 10.26 -13.87
C SER A 197 15.83 11.09 -14.06
N ARG A 198 15.71 12.35 -14.50
CA ARG A 198 16.80 13.32 -14.67
C ARG A 198 17.07 14.19 -13.44
N TYR A 199 16.32 14.01 -12.35
CA TYR A 199 16.56 14.76 -11.12
C TYR A 199 17.88 14.34 -10.47
N ALA A 200 18.48 15.26 -9.71
CA ALA A 200 19.62 14.91 -8.86
C ALA A 200 19.17 13.88 -7.80
N GLN A 201 20.08 13.00 -7.34
CA GLN A 201 19.73 11.93 -6.41
C GLN A 201 18.99 12.46 -5.17
N ILE A 202 19.50 13.54 -4.55
CA ILE A 202 18.85 14.17 -3.40
C ILE A 202 17.41 14.61 -3.66
N GLU A 203 17.10 15.04 -4.88
CA GLU A 203 15.75 15.45 -5.28
C GLU A 203 14.85 14.25 -5.56
N LYS A 204 15.41 13.14 -6.07
CA LYS A 204 14.70 11.86 -6.22
C LYS A 204 14.30 11.28 -4.87
N GLU A 205 15.23 11.25 -3.92
CA GLU A 205 14.98 10.76 -2.56
C GLU A 205 13.97 11.65 -1.82
N ALA A 206 14.13 12.98 -1.90
CA ALA A 206 13.15 13.91 -1.33
C ALA A 206 11.76 13.74 -1.96
N LEU A 207 11.70 13.48 -3.26
CA LEU A 207 10.46 13.20 -3.97
C LEU A 207 9.85 11.87 -3.52
N ALA A 208 10.64 10.82 -3.26
CA ALA A 208 10.16 9.55 -2.73
C ALA A 208 9.48 9.74 -1.38
N VAL A 209 10.11 10.49 -0.46
CA VAL A 209 9.53 10.85 0.84
C VAL A 209 8.17 11.53 0.67
N ALA A 210 8.13 12.62 -0.10
CA ALA A 210 6.90 13.40 -0.25
C ALA A 210 5.80 12.67 -1.02
N TRP A 211 6.17 11.85 -2.00
CA TRP A 211 5.22 11.05 -2.75
C TRP A 211 4.65 9.90 -1.89
N GLY A 212 5.51 9.18 -1.17
CA GLY A 212 5.10 8.09 -0.28
C GLY A 212 4.15 8.57 0.81
N CYS A 213 4.48 9.68 1.49
CA CYS A 213 3.60 10.25 2.52
C CYS A 213 2.26 10.73 1.95
N VAL A 214 2.25 11.32 0.75
CA VAL A 214 1.00 11.69 0.07
C VAL A 214 0.18 10.47 -0.33
N LYS A 215 0.83 9.36 -0.71
CA LYS A 215 0.13 8.10 -1.02
C LYS A 215 -0.48 7.46 0.22
N PHE A 216 0.20 7.53 1.36
CA PHE A 216 -0.31 7.05 2.64
C PHE A 216 -1.09 8.09 3.44
N ARG A 217 -1.57 9.17 2.80
CA ARG A 217 -2.24 10.28 3.51
C ARG A 217 -3.42 9.81 4.37
N ASP A 218 -4.14 8.77 3.93
CA ASP A 218 -5.34 8.29 4.62
C ASP A 218 -4.98 7.60 5.96
N TYR A 219 -3.74 7.13 6.09
CA TYR A 219 -3.18 6.63 7.36
C TYR A 219 -2.53 7.74 8.19
N LEU A 220 -1.83 8.68 7.53
CA LEU A 220 -0.90 9.61 8.20
C LEU A 220 -1.51 10.96 8.61
N THR A 221 -2.69 11.30 8.08
CA THR A 221 -3.29 12.62 8.35
C THR A 221 -3.78 12.68 9.80
N GLY A 222 -3.35 13.71 10.54
CA GLY A 222 -3.76 13.92 11.93
C GLY A 222 -2.91 13.21 12.99
N MET A 223 -1.93 12.39 12.59
CA MET A 223 -1.01 11.73 13.52
C MET A 223 0.44 12.24 13.40
N HIS A 224 1.25 11.98 14.43
CA HIS A 224 2.70 12.12 14.35
C HIS A 224 3.33 10.77 13.97
N PHE A 225 4.22 10.77 12.99
CA PHE A 225 4.88 9.55 12.52
C PHE A 225 6.36 9.75 12.26
N LYS A 226 7.08 8.64 12.07
CA LYS A 226 8.50 8.64 11.75
C LYS A 226 8.72 8.46 10.24
N ILE A 227 9.70 9.14 9.68
CA ILE A 227 10.19 8.91 8.32
C ILE A 227 11.60 8.35 8.41
N GLU A 228 11.84 7.25 7.72
CA GLU A 228 13.16 6.64 7.62
C GLU A 228 13.67 6.71 6.18
N THR A 229 14.91 7.17 6.06
CA THR A 229 15.63 7.30 4.79
C THR A 229 17.08 6.89 4.98
N ASP A 230 17.68 6.31 3.95
CA ASP A 230 19.12 6.07 3.86
C ASP A 230 19.90 7.30 3.39
N HIS A 231 19.22 8.38 2.99
CA HIS A 231 19.84 9.57 2.45
C HIS A 231 19.97 10.68 3.52
N LYS A 232 21.07 10.65 4.28
CA LYS A 232 21.35 11.56 5.42
C LYS A 232 21.12 13.06 5.13
N PRO A 233 21.46 13.62 3.95
CA PRO A 233 21.15 15.02 3.60
C PRO A 233 19.66 15.43 3.67
N LEU A 234 18.71 14.48 3.63
CA LEU A 234 17.28 14.81 3.73
C LEU A 234 16.88 15.28 5.13
N ILE A 235 17.57 14.84 6.18
CA ILE A 235 17.24 15.22 7.55
C ILE A 235 17.19 16.74 7.69
N PRO A 236 18.27 17.51 7.41
CA PRO A 236 18.21 18.96 7.56
C PRO A 236 17.24 19.62 6.58
N ILE A 237 17.01 19.06 5.39
CA ILE A 237 16.04 19.60 4.41
C ILE A 237 14.64 19.61 5.01
N PHE A 238 14.19 18.51 5.58
CA PHE A 238 12.82 18.39 6.10
C PHE A 238 12.67 18.89 7.55
N SER A 239 13.73 18.91 8.36
CA SER A 239 13.64 19.30 9.78
C SER A 239 14.11 20.72 10.12
N LYS A 240 15.15 21.27 9.46
CA LYS A 240 15.84 22.47 9.94
C LYS A 240 15.91 23.63 8.93
N LYS A 241 16.20 23.35 7.66
CA LYS A 241 16.42 24.38 6.63
C LYS A 241 15.16 25.18 6.37
N ASN A 242 15.26 26.48 6.15
CA ASN A 242 14.11 27.27 5.68
C ASN A 242 13.85 26.98 4.19
N LEU A 243 12.68 27.39 3.69
CA LEU A 243 12.36 27.21 2.27
C LEU A 243 13.36 27.96 1.38
N ASP A 244 13.76 29.17 1.78
CA ASP A 244 14.64 30.03 1.00
C ASP A 244 16.05 29.45 0.82
N ASP A 245 16.47 28.53 1.71
CA ASP A 245 17.77 27.82 1.65
C ASP A 245 17.76 26.64 0.68
N LEU A 246 16.62 26.34 0.04
CA LEU A 246 16.42 25.16 -0.78
C LEU A 246 16.28 25.52 -2.26
N SER A 247 16.65 24.60 -3.14
CA SER A 247 16.37 24.76 -4.58
C SER A 247 14.86 24.87 -4.82
N PRO A 248 14.40 25.54 -5.90
CA PRO A 248 12.97 25.67 -6.20
C PRO A 248 12.22 24.33 -6.30
N ARG A 249 12.91 23.23 -6.58
CA ARG A 249 12.32 21.89 -6.59
C ARG A 249 12.17 21.33 -5.18
N LEU A 250 13.21 21.42 -4.36
CA LEU A 250 13.16 21.00 -2.96
C LEU A 250 12.18 21.84 -2.13
N GLN A 251 12.02 23.13 -2.43
CA GLN A 251 10.97 23.98 -1.86
C GLN A 251 9.57 23.40 -2.13
N ARG A 252 9.26 23.09 -3.39
CA ARG A 252 7.97 22.49 -3.78
C ARG A 252 7.72 21.13 -3.12
N ILE A 253 8.77 20.31 -3.01
CA ILE A 253 8.69 19.02 -2.32
C ILE A 253 8.41 19.23 -0.82
N LYS A 254 9.14 20.13 -0.16
CA LYS A 254 8.97 20.44 1.26
C LYS A 254 7.59 21.00 1.58
N LEU A 255 7.05 21.90 0.73
CA LEU A 255 5.70 22.44 0.88
C LEU A 255 4.63 21.33 0.94
N ARG A 256 4.77 20.27 0.14
CA ARG A 256 3.84 19.13 0.17
C ARG A 256 3.84 18.37 1.50
N MET A 257 4.94 18.46 2.23
CA MET A 257 5.12 17.79 3.52
C MET A 257 4.60 18.62 4.71
N MET A 258 4.34 19.92 4.54
CA MET A 258 3.94 20.80 5.65
C MET A 258 2.58 20.45 6.28
N LYS A 259 1.74 19.68 5.58
CA LYS A 259 0.46 19.19 6.11
C LYS A 259 0.59 17.97 7.03
N PHE A 260 1.79 17.41 7.16
CA PHE A 260 2.07 16.22 7.96
C PHE A 260 2.87 16.59 9.20
N SER A 261 2.63 15.87 10.30
CA SER A 261 3.44 15.94 11.51
C SER A 261 4.38 14.74 11.55
N TYR A 262 5.69 14.97 11.52
CA TYR A 262 6.65 13.87 11.44
C TYR A 262 8.02 14.18 12.02
N THR A 263 8.76 13.12 12.33
CA THR A 263 10.20 13.15 12.60
C THR A 263 10.93 12.36 11.52
N ILE A 264 11.93 12.96 10.86
CA ILE A 264 12.76 12.26 9.87
C ILE A 264 14.08 11.81 10.50
N VAL A 265 14.46 10.55 10.28
CA VAL A 265 15.72 9.99 10.75
C VAL A 265 16.45 9.27 9.62
N HIS A 266 17.76 9.17 9.76
CA HIS A 266 18.59 8.37 8.88
C HIS A 266 18.78 6.97 9.43
N ILE A 267 18.61 5.97 8.59
CA ILE A 267 18.93 4.58 8.88
C ILE A 267 19.87 4.07 7.77
N PRO A 268 20.96 3.35 8.09
CA PRO A 268 21.80 2.73 7.07
C PRO A 268 20.97 1.91 6.07
N GLY A 269 21.26 1.97 4.77
CA GLY A 269 20.44 1.28 3.76
C GLY A 269 20.25 -0.23 4.00
N LYS A 270 21.21 -0.89 4.66
CA LYS A 270 21.13 -2.30 5.07
C LYS A 270 20.09 -2.58 6.17
N GLU A 271 19.71 -1.56 6.92
CA GLU A 271 18.74 -1.61 8.02
C GLU A 271 17.42 -0.93 7.65
N LEU A 272 17.39 -0.20 6.53
CA LEU A 272 16.16 0.33 5.99
C LEU A 272 15.28 -0.85 5.59
N PHE A 273 14.05 -0.85 6.09
CA PHE A 273 13.09 -1.94 5.98
C PHE A 273 13.09 -2.52 4.55
N SER A 274 13.58 -3.77 4.45
CA SER A 274 13.82 -4.57 3.25
C SER A 274 15.16 -4.34 2.50
N ALA A 275 16.30 -4.43 3.20
CA ALA A 275 17.61 -4.64 2.55
C ALA A 275 17.73 -5.99 1.82
N ASP A 276 16.86 -6.97 2.11
CA ASP A 276 16.73 -8.21 1.33
C ASP A 276 15.84 -8.06 0.08
N ALA A 277 15.22 -6.89 -0.12
CA ALA A 277 14.49 -6.55 -1.36
C ALA A 277 15.16 -5.43 -2.17
N LEU A 278 16.21 -4.77 -1.64
CA LEU A 278 17.01 -3.72 -2.31
C LEU A 278 18.02 -4.30 -3.30
#